data_AF-A0A2V8JDD9-F1
#
_entry.id   AF-A0A2V8JDD9-F1
#
_cell.length_a   1.000
_cell.length_b   1.000
_cell.length_c   1.000
_cell.angle_alpha   90.00
_cell.angle_beta   90.00
_cell.angle_gamma   90.00
#
_symmetry.space_group_name_H-M   'P 1'
#
loop_
_entity.id
_entity.type
_entity.pdbx_description
1 polymer ?
#
loop_
_entity_poly.entity_id
_entity_poly.type
_entity_poly.pdbx_seq_one_letter_code
_entity_poly.pdbx_strand_id
1 'polypeptide(L)' 'MTDNTGSESYNINLSQRRAENVLRYLVSKNVPLFRVSIVGLGEANPVADNKTRAGRDRNRRVEVRILKSTSARTTNN' A
#
# COMPACT_ATOMS: atom_id res chain seq x y z
N MET A 1 -0.36 -4.36 -3.42
CA MET A 1 0.14 -4.87 -4.72
C MET A 1 -0.50 -6.21 -5.04
N THR A 2 -0.48 -6.59 -6.30
CA THR A 2 -0.98 -7.87 -6.84
C THR A 2 0.11 -8.56 -7.63
N ASP A 3 -0.12 -9.81 -8.03
CA ASP A 3 0.66 -10.43 -9.10
C ASP A 3 0.12 -9.97 -10.47
N ASN A 4 0.71 -10.49 -11.56
CA ASN A 4 0.34 -10.14 -12.94
C ASN A 4 -0.83 -10.97 -13.50
N THR A 5 -1.64 -11.59 -12.64
CA THR A 5 -2.77 -12.40 -13.10
C THR A 5 -4.02 -11.53 -13.13
N GLY A 6 -4.66 -11.41 -14.29
CA GLY A 6 -5.84 -10.56 -14.50
C GLY A 6 -5.52 -9.29 -15.29
N SER A 7 -6.53 -8.42 -15.48
CA SER A 7 -6.31 -7.14 -16.15
C SER A 7 -5.66 -6.12 -15.21
N GLU A 8 -4.94 -5.16 -15.77
CA GLU A 8 -4.35 -4.05 -15.02
C GLU A 8 -5.40 -3.31 -14.17
N SER A 9 -6.55 -2.97 -14.77
CA SER A 9 -7.64 -2.29 -14.07
C SER A 9 -8.21 -3.12 -12.91
N TYR A 10 -8.28 -4.43 -13.07
CA TYR A 10 -8.67 -5.34 -11.99
C TYR A 10 -7.63 -5.32 -10.87
N ASN A 11 -6.35 -5.37 -11.21
CA ASN A 11 -5.25 -5.41 -10.26
C ASN A 11 -5.08 -4.10 -9.49
N ILE A 12 -5.29 -2.95 -10.13
CA ILE A 12 -5.40 -1.64 -9.46
C ILE A 12 -6.52 -1.68 -8.42
N ASN A 13 -7.75 -2.04 -8.83
CA ASN A 13 -8.90 -2.09 -7.92
C ASN A 13 -8.72 -3.10 -6.77
N LEU A 14 -8.14 -4.27 -7.05
CA LEU A 14 -7.86 -5.29 -6.03
C LEU A 14 -6.83 -4.79 -5.02
N SER A 15 -5.76 -4.16 -5.49
CA SER A 15 -4.74 -3.59 -4.61
C SER A 15 -5.29 -2.44 -3.75
N GLN A 16 -6.18 -1.62 -4.31
CA GLN A 16 -6.88 -0.55 -3.61
C GLN A 16 -7.77 -1.10 -2.48
N ARG A 17 -8.64 -2.09 -2.78
CA ARG A 17 -9.49 -2.75 -1.78
C ARG A 17 -8.69 -3.39 -0.64
N ARG A 18 -7.53 -3.98 -0.95
CA ARG A 18 -6.60 -4.51 0.07
C ARG A 18 -6.05 -3.42 0.97
N ALA A 19 -5.66 -2.27 0.41
CA ALA A 19 -5.18 -1.13 1.18
C ALA A 19 -6.29 -0.53 2.06
N GLU A 20 -7.53 -0.47 1.57
CA GLU A 20 -8.71 -0.05 2.34
C GLU A 20 -8.99 -0.96 3.54
N ASN A 21 -8.80 -2.27 3.41
CA ASN A 21 -8.93 -3.19 4.54
C ASN A 21 -7.88 -2.92 5.63
N VAL A 22 -6.65 -2.57 5.24
CA VAL A 22 -5.61 -2.17 6.22
C VAL A 22 -5.97 -0.84 6.87
N LEU A 23 -6.47 0.14 6.11
CA LEU A 23 -6.98 1.39 6.67
C LEU A 23 -8.06 1.14 7.73
N ARG A 24 -9.08 0.33 7.41
CA ARG A 24 -10.17 -0.01 8.35
C ARG A 24 -9.62 -0.67 9.62
N TYR A 25 -8.66 -1.58 9.47
CA TYR A 25 -7.99 -2.18 10.63
C TYR A 25 -7.27 -1.13 11.49
N LEU A 26 -6.49 -0.23 10.89
CA LEU A 26 -5.78 0.81 11.64
C LEU A 26 -6.73 1.77 12.37
N VAL A 27 -7.84 2.14 11.72
CA VAL A 27 -8.90 2.95 12.35
C VAL A 27 -9.51 2.22 13.55
N SER A 28 -9.76 0.91 13.43
CA SER A 28 -10.23 0.08 14.56
C SER A 28 -9.24 0.02 15.72
N LYS A 29 -7.97 0.35 15.47
CA LYS A 29 -6.90 0.48 16.46
C LYS A 29 -6.64 1.93 16.88
N ASN A 30 -7.61 2.83 16.69
CA ASN A 30 -7.57 4.25 17.05
C ASN A 30 -6.52 5.08 16.30
N VAL A 31 -6.07 4.65 15.12
CA VAL A 31 -5.27 5.51 14.24
C VAL A 31 -6.22 6.49 13.51
N PRO A 32 -6.04 7.82 13.64
CA PRO A 32 -6.91 8.78 12.98
C PRO A 32 -6.85 8.68 11.46
N LEU A 33 -7.99 8.70 10.79
CA LEU A 33 -8.11 8.59 9.33
C LEU A 33 -7.22 9.58 8.58
N PHE A 34 -7.16 10.83 9.03
CA PHE A 34 -6.36 11.89 8.39
C PHE A 34 -4.84 11.64 8.43
N ARG A 35 -4.36 10.68 9.24
CA ARG A 35 -2.95 10.29 9.30
C ARG A 35 -2.58 9.15 8.34
N VAL A 36 -3.55 8.58 7.64
CA VAL A 36 -3.35 7.43 6.77
C VAL A 36 -3.69 7.80 5.34
N SER A 37 -2.75 7.54 4.42
CA SER A 37 -2.98 7.58 2.98
C SER A 37 -2.85 6.18 2.42
N ILE A 38 -3.70 5.83 1.46
CA ILE A 38 -3.72 4.54 0.79
C ILE A 38 -3.59 4.72 -0.71
N VAL A 39 -2.86 3.80 -1.37
CA VAL A 39 -2.70 3.78 -2.82
C VAL A 39 -2.71 2.34 -3.31
N GLY A 40 -3.56 2.06 -4.30
CA GLY A 40 -3.54 0.82 -5.06
C GLY A 40 -2.57 0.89 -6.24
N LEU A 41 -1.43 0.21 -6.16
CA LEU A 41 -0.40 0.18 -7.22
C LEU A 41 -0.54 -0.99 -8.21
N GLY A 42 -1.52 -1.87 -8.02
CA GLY A 42 -1.71 -3.05 -8.86
C GLY A 42 -0.47 -3.94 -8.90
N GLU A 43 -0.12 -4.36 -10.11
CA GLU A 43 1.04 -5.21 -10.43
C GLU A 43 2.29 -4.43 -10.85
N ALA A 44 2.21 -3.09 -10.92
CA ALA A 44 3.21 -2.23 -11.55
C ALA A 44 4.59 -2.21 -10.85
N ASN A 45 4.69 -2.75 -9.63
CA ASN A 45 5.93 -2.78 -8.85
C ASN A 45 6.20 -4.19 -8.25
N PRO A 46 6.57 -5.18 -9.08
CA PRO A 46 6.90 -6.52 -8.60
C PRO A 46 8.22 -6.50 -7.82
N VAL A 47 8.28 -7.25 -6.72
CA VAL A 47 9.52 -7.46 -5.93
C VAL A 47 10.12 -8.84 -6.15
N ALA A 48 9.44 -9.68 -6.92
CA ALA A 48 9.89 -11.01 -7.29
C ALA A 48 9.33 -11.42 -8.66
N ASP A 49 9.89 -12.49 -9.23
CA ASP A 49 9.48 -13.01 -10.53
C ASP A 49 8.06 -13.60 -10.52
N ASN A 50 7.15 -12.97 -11.27
CA ASN A 50 5.76 -13.41 -11.45
C ASN A 50 5.62 -14.78 -12.15
N LYS A 51 6.67 -15.29 -12.80
CA LYS A 51 6.62 -16.61 -13.44
C LYS A 51 6.59 -17.75 -12.42
N THR A 52 7.18 -17.55 -11.24
CA THR A 52 7.21 -18.57 -10.18
C THR A 52 6.03 -18.40 -9.21
N ARG A 53 5.51 -19.50 -8.67
CA ARG A 53 4.49 -19.46 -7.61
C ARG A 53 4.97 -18.63 -6.41
N ALA A 54 6.20 -18.91 -5.96
CA ALA A 54 6.81 -18.19 -4.84
C ALA A 54 6.96 -16.68 -5.10
N GLY A 55 7.28 -16.26 -6.33
CA GLY A 55 7.38 -14.84 -6.65
C GLY A 55 6.02 -14.14 -6.74
N ARG A 56 4.98 -14.81 -7.27
CA ARG A 56 3.61 -14.29 -7.22
C ARG A 56 3.12 -14.08 -5.79
N ASP A 57 3.39 -15.04 -4.91
CA ASP A 57 3.01 -14.92 -3.49
C ASP A 57 3.68 -13.71 -2.83
N ARG A 58 4.95 -13.41 -3.15
CA ARG A 58 5.64 -12.19 -2.68
C ARG A 58 5.04 -10.91 -3.28
N ASN A 59 4.55 -10.94 -4.52
CA ASN A 59 3.96 -9.76 -5.16
C ASN A 59 2.55 -9.44 -4.62
N ARG A 60 1.84 -10.41 -4.05
CA ARG A 60 0.53 -10.25 -3.38
C ARG A 60 0.66 -9.67 -1.94
N ARG A 61 1.27 -8.49 -1.79
CA ARG A 61 1.54 -7.87 -0.49
C ARG A 61 0.89 -6.50 -0.29
N VAL A 62 0.78 -6.08 0.97
CA VAL A 62 0.50 -4.69 1.35
C VAL A 62 1.71 -4.16 2.10
N GLU A 63 2.21 -2.99 1.71
CA GLU A 63 3.32 -2.31 2.40
C GLU A 63 2.78 -1.13 3.21
N VAL A 64 3.28 -0.96 4.43
CA VAL A 64 2.94 0.17 5.30
C VAL A 64 4.21 0.96 5.57
N ARG A 65 4.20 2.25 5.24
CA ARG A 65 5.33 3.16 5.48
C ARG A 65 4.91 4.23 6.47
N ILE A 66 5.72 4.42 7.51
CA ILE A 66 5.51 5.48 8.51
C ILE A 66 6.29 6.71 8.07
N LEU A 67 5.58 7.81 7.79
CA LEU A 67 6.18 9.08 7.40
C LEU A 67 6.27 9.98 8.62
N LYS A 68 7.44 10.61 8.83
CA LYS A 68 7.63 11.63 9.86
C LYS A 68 7.30 12.98 9.24
N SER A 69 6.32 13.69 9.81
CA SER A 69 6.13 15.10 9.48
C SER A 69 7.24 15.90 10.16
N THR A 70 8.25 16.29 9.39
CA THR A 70 9.31 17.18 9.89
C THR A 70 8.81 18.60 9.72
N SER A 71 8.15 19.14 10.76
CA SER A 71 7.91 20.58 10.84
C SER A 71 9.27 21.27 11.04
N ALA A 72 9.84 21.83 9.97
CA ALA A 72 10.96 22.75 10.11
C ALA A 72 10.48 23.92 10.98
N ARG A 73 10.99 24.00 12.21
CA ARG A 73 10.76 25.13 13.10
C ARG A 73 11.50 26.34 12.50
N THR A 74 10.79 27.23 11.83
CA THR A 74 11.28 28.57 11.50
C THR A 74 11.50 29.32 12.81
N THR A 75 12.73 29.35 13.30
CA THR A 75 13.18 30.29 14.33
C THR A 75 13.44 31.62 13.66
N ASN A 76 12.50 32.56 13.79
CA ASN A 76 12.79 33.98 13.59
C ASN A 76 13.39 34.50 14.91
N ASN A 77 14.62 35.01 14.84
CA ASN A 77 15.24 35.85 15.88
C ASN A 77 15.38 37.24 15.29
#